data_AF-A0A5R8LX27-F1
#
_entry.id   AF-A0A5R8LX27-F1
#
_cell.length_a   1.000
_cell.length_b   1.000
_cell.length_c   1.000
_cell.angle_alpha   90.00
_cell.angle_beta   90.00
_cell.angle_gamma   90.00
#
_symmetry.space_group_name_H-M   'P 1'
#
loop_
_entity.id
_entity.type
_entity.pdbx_description
1 polymer ?
#
loop_
_entity_poly.entity_id
_entity_poly.type
_entity_poly.pdbx_seq_one_letter_code
_entity_poly.pdbx_strand_id
1 'polypeptide(L)'
;MNTDRFVWQNTPWTLITLGTGLVEGIVIGFLSTRILNTVQVSDMTWIVVISLIQLVSVMLATYLLRQFKAIGMFALLIIVAIYLFFTPSLGVQVLAGTLTKTITAISPFSWIESCITQLTGGTNLGWPSYLYLSGAAVVGVVINLLVYRRNKGRKDGAANEAEIAK
;
A
#
# COMPACT_ATOMS: atom_id res chain seq x y z
N MET A 1 3.94 -13.12 -28.30
CA MET A 1 3.53 -13.29 -26.89
C MET A 1 2.64 -12.09 -26.55
N ASN A 2 1.32 -12.26 -26.49
CA ASN A 2 0.35 -11.14 -26.46
C ASN A 2 0.32 -10.45 -25.08
N THR A 3 1.26 -9.56 -24.80
CA THR A 3 1.25 -8.65 -23.64
C THR A 3 0.05 -7.73 -23.63
N ASP A 4 -0.41 -7.32 -24.81
CA ASP A 4 -1.42 -6.28 -25.00
C ASP A 4 -2.78 -6.71 -24.44
N ARG A 5 -3.14 -7.99 -24.59
CA ARG A 5 -4.42 -8.54 -24.11
C ARG A 5 -4.50 -8.64 -22.58
N PHE A 6 -3.36 -8.76 -21.89
CA PHE A 6 -3.30 -8.83 -20.43
C PHE A 6 -3.41 -7.45 -19.80
N VAL A 7 -2.73 -6.45 -20.37
CA VAL A 7 -2.77 -5.06 -19.87
C VAL A 7 -4.20 -4.53 -19.96
N TRP A 8 -4.88 -4.68 -21.10
CA TRP A 8 -6.25 -4.20 -21.30
C TRP A 8 -7.30 -4.83 -20.37
N GLN A 9 -7.11 -6.07 -19.91
CA GLN A 9 -8.03 -6.70 -18.95
C GLN A 9 -7.82 -6.21 -17.52
N ASN A 10 -6.61 -5.78 -17.18
CA ASN A 10 -6.26 -5.34 -15.84
C ASN A 10 -6.45 -3.82 -15.64
N THR A 11 -6.45 -3.03 -16.71
CA THR A 11 -6.64 -1.58 -16.67
C THR A 11 -7.86 -1.12 -15.87
N PRO A 12 -9.08 -1.68 -16.05
CA PRO A 12 -10.26 -1.19 -15.33
C PRO A 12 -10.13 -1.39 -13.81
N TRP A 13 -9.62 -2.56 -13.41
CA TRP A 13 -9.44 -2.89 -11.99
C TRP A 13 -8.33 -2.08 -11.33
N THR A 14 -7.28 -1.72 -12.05
CA THR A 14 -6.23 -0.84 -11.53
C THR A 14 -6.70 0.61 -11.45
N LEU A 15 -7.52 1.06 -12.39
CA LEU A 15 -8.08 2.41 -12.39
C LEU A 15 -9.04 2.62 -11.21
N ILE A 16 -9.89 1.64 -10.91
CA ILE A 16 -10.77 1.67 -9.73
C ILE A 16 -9.93 1.75 -8.46
N THR A 17 -8.90 0.89 -8.31
CA THR A 17 -8.01 0.92 -7.14
C THR A 17 -7.28 2.25 -6.99
N LEU A 18 -6.77 2.83 -8.08
CA LEU A 18 -6.11 4.13 -8.07
C LEU A 18 -7.09 5.23 -7.60
N GLY A 19 -8.30 5.24 -8.15
CA GLY A 19 -9.34 6.20 -7.78
C GLY A 19 -9.74 6.07 -6.31
N THR A 20 -10.01 4.84 -5.85
CA THR A 20 -10.34 4.56 -4.44
C THR A 20 -9.21 5.00 -3.50
N GLY A 21 -7.95 4.64 -3.81
CA GLY A 21 -6.82 5.01 -2.97
C GLY A 21 -6.58 6.52 -2.88
N LEU A 22 -6.82 7.26 -3.96
CA LEU A 22 -6.75 8.72 -3.95
C LEU A 22 -7.87 9.35 -3.12
N VAL A 23 -9.10 8.91 -3.33
CA VAL A 23 -10.26 9.44 -2.59
C VAL A 23 -10.12 9.16 -1.09
N GLU A 24 -9.80 7.92 -0.72
CA GLU A 24 -9.56 7.55 0.68
C GLU A 24 -8.40 8.34 1.27
N GLY A 25 -7.28 8.45 0.55
CA GLY A 25 -6.10 9.20 1.00
C GLY A 25 -6.39 10.66 1.31
N ILE A 26 -7.13 11.34 0.43
CA ILE A 26 -7.51 12.75 0.62
C ILE A 26 -8.46 12.90 1.81
N VAL A 27 -9.47 12.04 1.91
CA VAL A 27 -10.44 12.06 3.02
C VAL A 27 -9.73 11.83 4.35
N ILE A 28 -8.85 10.83 4.43
CA ILE A 28 -8.07 10.51 5.63
C ILE A 28 -7.12 11.66 5.97
N GLY A 29 -6.40 12.20 4.98
CA GLY A 29 -5.49 13.32 5.17
C GLY A 29 -6.20 14.56 5.73
N PHE A 30 -7.38 14.87 5.20
CA PHE A 30 -8.19 16.00 5.67
C PHE A 30 -8.77 15.77 7.07
N LEU A 31 -9.34 14.60 7.34
CA LEU A 31 -9.88 14.29 8.67
C LEU A 31 -8.77 14.25 9.73
N SER A 32 -7.59 13.78 9.34
CA SER A 32 -6.42 13.69 10.20
C SER A 32 -5.95 15.05 10.70
N THR A 33 -5.93 16.12 9.88
CA THR A 33 -5.54 17.45 10.37
C THR A 33 -6.49 17.97 11.45
N ARG A 34 -7.79 17.69 11.32
CA ARG A 34 -8.83 18.11 12.28
C ARG A 34 -8.74 17.37 13.60
N ILE A 35 -8.39 16.09 13.55
CA ILE A 35 -8.31 15.24 14.74
C ILE A 35 -7.02 15.49 15.49
N LEU A 36 -5.88 15.52 14.78
CA LEU A 36 -4.57 15.49 15.44
C LEU A 36 -4.17 16.82 16.07
N ASN A 37 -4.58 17.99 15.54
CA ASN A 37 -4.21 19.35 16.04
C ASN A 37 -2.70 19.60 16.33
N THR A 38 -1.83 18.63 16.06
CA THR A 38 -0.39 18.62 16.29
C THR A 38 0.39 18.77 14.99
N VAL A 39 -0.32 19.00 13.87
CA VAL A 39 0.29 19.23 12.57
C VAL A 39 0.89 20.64 12.57
N GLN A 40 2.22 20.72 12.54
CA GLN A 40 2.98 21.98 12.55
C GLN A 40 3.38 22.45 11.13
N VAL A 41 3.07 21.66 10.11
CA VAL A 41 3.24 22.01 8.69
C VAL A 41 1.93 22.53 8.10
N SER A 42 1.97 23.07 6.87
CA SER A 42 0.76 23.45 6.14
C SER A 42 -0.19 22.24 5.99
N ASP A 43 -1.48 22.48 6.25
CA ASP A 43 -2.56 21.50 6.04
C ASP A 43 -2.49 20.85 4.65
N MET A 44 -2.17 21.65 3.62
CA MET A 44 -2.05 21.16 2.25
C MET A 44 -0.88 20.17 2.10
N THR A 45 0.28 20.47 2.71
CA THR A 45 1.44 19.57 2.71
C THR A 45 1.11 18.25 3.39
N TRP A 46 0.44 18.31 4.55
CA TRP A 46 0.02 17.13 5.29
C TRP A 46 -0.92 16.25 4.46
N ILE A 47 -1.97 16.84 3.89
CA ILE A 47 -2.96 16.13 3.08
C ILE A 47 -2.30 15.44 1.89
N VAL A 48 -1.41 16.12 1.16
CA VAL A 48 -0.72 15.54 0.01
C VAL A 48 0.15 14.34 0.42
N VAL A 49 0.95 14.47 1.48
CA VAL A 49 1.83 13.40 1.92
C VAL A 49 1.04 12.19 2.42
N ILE A 50 0.03 12.42 3.27
CA ILE A 50 -0.83 11.34 3.77
C ILE A 50 -1.58 10.65 2.62
N SER A 51 -2.07 11.41 1.64
CA SER A 51 -2.74 10.85 0.47
C SER A 51 -1.81 9.97 -0.36
N LEU A 52 -0.56 10.40 -0.57
CA LEU A 52 0.44 9.61 -1.30
C LEU A 52 0.82 8.33 -0.55
N ILE A 53 1.05 8.42 0.76
CA ILE A 53 1.35 7.25 1.60
C ILE A 53 0.18 6.24 1.55
N GLN A 54 -1.05 6.73 1.66
CA GLN A 54 -2.23 5.88 1.58
C GLN A 54 -2.37 5.24 0.19
N LEU A 55 -2.14 6.00 -0.88
CA LEU A 55 -2.22 5.50 -2.26
C LEU A 55 -1.22 4.36 -2.49
N VAL A 56 0.04 4.54 -2.10
CA VAL A 56 1.09 3.52 -2.21
C VAL A 56 0.72 2.28 -1.40
N SER A 57 0.22 2.46 -0.18
CA SER A 57 -0.24 1.38 0.70
C SER A 57 -1.37 0.57 0.07
N VAL A 58 -2.40 1.23 -0.46
CA VAL A 58 -3.55 0.58 -1.11
C VAL A 58 -3.11 -0.19 -2.36
N MET A 59 -2.22 0.38 -3.16
CA MET A 59 -1.69 -0.28 -4.36
C MET A 59 -0.86 -1.51 -4.02
N LEU A 60 0.01 -1.41 -3.00
CA LEU A 60 0.82 -2.52 -2.52
C LEU A 60 -0.07 -3.64 -1.96
N ALA A 61 -1.03 -3.30 -1.10
CA ALA A 61 -1.96 -4.25 -0.52
C ALA A 61 -2.80 -4.95 -1.60
N THR A 62 -3.33 -4.18 -2.57
CA THR A 62 -4.11 -4.72 -3.68
C THR A 62 -3.27 -5.69 -4.52
N TYR A 63 -2.03 -5.35 -4.80
CA TYR A 63 -1.11 -6.23 -5.52
C TYR A 63 -0.87 -7.53 -4.77
N LEU A 64 -0.52 -7.45 -3.48
CA LEU A 64 -0.24 -8.63 -2.65
C LEU A 64 -1.45 -9.56 -2.56
N LEU A 65 -2.65 -9.00 -2.39
CA LEU A 65 -3.90 -9.77 -2.35
C LEU A 65 -4.24 -10.42 -3.70
N ARG A 66 -3.97 -9.74 -4.82
CA ARG A 66 -4.19 -10.31 -6.16
C ARG A 66 -3.18 -11.40 -6.50
N GLN A 67 -1.91 -11.24 -6.13
CA GLN A 67 -0.81 -12.14 -6.47
C GLN A 67 -0.78 -13.40 -5.58
N PHE A 68 -0.97 -13.23 -4.27
CA PHE A 68 -0.81 -14.28 -3.26
C PHE A 68 -2.14 -14.79 -2.67
N LYS A 69 -3.29 -14.27 -3.12
CA LYS A 69 -4.64 -14.65 -2.65
C LYS A 69 -4.73 -14.67 -1.12
N ALA A 70 -5.10 -15.81 -0.51
CA ALA A 70 -5.25 -15.97 0.93
C ALA A 70 -3.92 -15.78 1.71
N ILE A 71 -2.78 -16.15 1.12
CA ILE A 71 -1.47 -15.99 1.75
C ILE A 71 -1.11 -14.50 1.87
N GLY A 72 -1.50 -13.67 0.89
CA GLY A 72 -1.28 -12.23 0.93
C GLY A 72 -1.97 -11.55 2.11
N MET A 73 -3.15 -12.03 2.49
CA MET A 73 -3.90 -11.52 3.63
C MET A 73 -3.19 -11.79 4.96
N PHE A 74 -2.71 -13.02 5.16
CA PHE A 74 -1.91 -13.37 6.34
C PHE A 74 -0.56 -12.66 6.36
N ALA A 75 0.10 -12.51 5.20
CA ALA A 75 1.37 -11.81 5.10
C ALA A 75 1.25 -10.34 5.53
N LEU A 76 0.20 -9.63 5.10
CA LEU A 76 -0.07 -8.26 5.55
C LEU A 76 -0.28 -8.20 7.07
N LEU A 77 -1.04 -9.14 7.63
CA LEU A 77 -1.26 -9.26 9.07
C LEU A 77 0.04 -9.48 9.85
N ILE A 78 0.91 -10.37 9.37
CA ILE A 78 2.21 -10.65 9.98
C ILE A 78 3.12 -9.43 9.90
N ILE A 79 3.15 -8.72 8.77
CA ILE A 79 3.96 -7.50 8.61
C ILE A 79 3.52 -6.42 9.61
N VAL A 80 2.21 -6.20 9.74
CA VAL A 80 1.65 -5.24 10.70
C VAL A 80 1.95 -5.68 12.14
N ALA A 81 1.77 -6.97 12.46
CA ALA A 81 2.07 -7.50 13.78
C ALA A 81 3.56 -7.32 14.13
N ILE A 82 4.48 -7.66 13.22
CA ILE A 82 5.92 -7.46 13.41
C ILE A 82 6.20 -5.98 13.69
N TYR A 83 5.62 -5.06 12.91
CA TYR A 83 5.80 -3.63 13.16
C TYR A 83 5.31 -3.20 14.55
N LEU A 84 4.11 -3.62 14.97
CA LEU A 84 3.57 -3.26 16.29
C LEU A 84 4.39 -3.84 17.44
N PHE A 85 4.95 -5.05 17.29
CA PHE A 85 5.75 -5.69 18.33
C PHE A 85 7.22 -5.20 18.36
N PHE A 86 7.79 -4.82 17.22
CA PHE A 86 9.21 -4.43 17.12
C PHE A 86 9.43 -2.92 17.20
N THR A 87 8.43 -2.09 16.91
CA THR A 87 8.60 -0.64 16.90
C THR A 87 8.31 -0.04 18.28
N PRO A 88 9.18 0.86 18.79
CA PRO A 88 9.00 1.49 20.11
C PRO A 88 7.79 2.45 20.21
N SER A 89 7.00 2.61 19.15
CA SER A 89 5.86 3.53 19.06
C SER A 89 4.66 3.15 19.95
N LEU A 90 4.60 1.91 20.45
CA LEU A 90 3.60 1.47 21.44
C LEU A 90 4.10 1.54 22.90
N GLY A 91 5.26 2.14 23.16
CA GLY A 91 5.82 2.28 24.52
C GLY A 91 6.36 0.99 25.13
N VAL A 92 6.28 -0.14 24.42
CA VAL A 92 6.84 -1.41 24.88
C VAL A 92 8.25 -1.57 24.31
N GLN A 93 9.27 -1.23 25.12
CA GLN A 93 10.69 -1.36 24.80
C GLN A 93 11.16 -2.83 24.81
N VAL A 94 10.42 -3.76 24.19
CA VAL A 94 10.59 -5.20 24.43
C VAL A 94 11.96 -5.71 23.98
N LEU A 95 12.61 -5.07 23.00
CA LEU A 95 13.92 -5.53 22.53
C LEU A 95 14.73 -4.37 21.94
N ALA A 96 15.29 -3.51 22.77
CA ALA A 96 16.27 -2.49 22.36
C ALA A 96 17.64 -3.15 22.05
N GLY A 97 17.72 -3.90 20.94
CA GLY A 97 18.95 -4.55 20.47
C GLY A 97 19.30 -4.17 19.02
N THR A 98 20.55 -4.42 18.62
CA THR A 98 21.07 -4.12 17.27
C THR A 98 20.25 -4.77 16.15
N LEU A 99 19.68 -5.96 16.38
CA LEU A 99 18.84 -6.67 15.41
C LEU A 99 17.49 -5.97 15.16
N THR A 100 16.89 -5.40 16.20
CA THR A 100 15.63 -4.66 16.13
C THR A 100 15.81 -3.43 15.24
N LYS A 101 16.89 -2.66 15.43
CA LYS A 101 17.24 -1.52 14.56
C LYS A 101 17.40 -1.91 13.09
N THR A 102 18.05 -3.04 12.80
CA THR A 102 18.27 -3.50 11.42
C THR A 102 16.98 -3.96 10.75
N ILE A 103 16.13 -4.71 11.46
CA ILE A 103 14.84 -5.19 10.95
C ILE A 103 13.87 -4.02 10.74
N THR A 104 13.82 -3.06 11.66
CA THR A 104 13.00 -1.86 11.51
C THR A 104 13.51 -0.94 10.41
N ALA A 105 14.83 -0.85 10.18
CA ALA A 105 15.40 0.01 9.13
C ALA A 105 15.06 -0.45 7.70
N ILE A 106 14.82 -1.75 7.51
CA ILE A 106 14.45 -2.32 6.21
C ILE A 106 12.93 -2.25 5.96
N SER A 107 12.14 -2.06 7.02
CA SER A 107 10.68 -2.04 6.92
C SER A 107 10.18 -0.78 6.21
N PRO A 108 9.35 -0.91 5.16
CA PRO A 108 8.70 0.23 4.50
C PRO A 108 7.91 1.13 5.48
N PHE A 109 7.40 0.56 6.58
CA PHE A 109 6.66 1.29 7.60
C PHE A 109 7.52 2.24 8.43
N SER A 110 8.78 1.91 8.67
CA SER A 110 9.72 2.78 9.40
C SER A 110 10.03 4.06 8.63
N TRP A 111 10.08 3.96 7.30
CA TRP A 111 10.21 5.14 6.44
C TRP A 111 8.98 6.05 6.52
N ILE A 112 7.77 5.48 6.54
CA ILE A 112 6.51 6.22 6.75
C ILE A 112 6.50 6.90 8.12
N GLU A 113 6.89 6.21 9.18
CA GLU A 113 6.98 6.75 10.54
C GLU A 113 7.94 7.94 10.63
N SER A 114 9.11 7.84 9.99
CA SER A 114 10.06 8.95 9.92
C SER A 114 9.45 10.17 9.21
N CYS A 115 8.70 9.96 8.12
CA CYS A 115 8.01 11.05 7.43
C CYS A 115 6.96 11.72 8.33
N ILE A 116 6.11 10.93 8.99
CA ILE A 116 5.06 11.45 9.89
C ILE A 116 5.69 12.17 11.09
N THR A 117 6.78 11.65 11.64
CA THR A 117 7.50 12.26 12.77
C THR A 117 8.11 13.61 12.38
N GLN A 118 8.71 13.71 11.18
CA GLN A 118 9.22 14.98 10.68
C GLN A 118 8.11 16.00 10.48
N LEU A 119 6.98 15.60 9.88
CA LEU A 119 5.85 16.48 9.61
C LEU A 119 5.15 16.96 10.90
N THR A 120 4.99 16.08 11.90
CA THR A 120 4.43 16.45 13.21
C THR A 120 5.42 17.32 14.02
N GLY A 121 6.72 17.13 13.82
CA GLY A 121 7.78 18.02 14.34
C GLY A 121 7.97 19.33 13.56
N GLY A 122 7.09 19.68 12.62
CA GLY A 122 7.13 20.95 11.87
C GLY A 122 8.19 21.01 10.77
N THR A 123 8.89 19.91 10.51
CA THR A 123 9.88 19.83 9.44
C THR A 123 9.20 19.44 8.14
N ASN A 124 9.28 20.31 7.13
CA ASN A 124 8.85 19.95 5.78
C ASN A 124 9.78 18.85 5.23
N LEU A 125 9.20 17.87 4.54
CA LEU A 125 9.98 16.86 3.85
C LEU A 125 10.84 17.50 2.75
N GLY A 126 12.05 16.98 2.56
CA GLY A 126 12.87 17.38 1.42
C GLY A 126 12.22 16.98 0.09
N TRP A 127 12.55 17.71 -0.98
CA TRP A 127 12.10 17.39 -2.35
C TRP A 127 12.30 15.91 -2.77
N PRO A 128 13.34 15.17 -2.34
CA PRO A 128 13.51 13.78 -2.73
C PRO A 128 12.43 12.86 -2.16
N SER A 129 11.86 13.18 -1.00
CA SER A 129 10.82 12.37 -0.36
C SER A 129 9.52 12.38 -1.18
N TYR A 130 9.17 13.53 -1.76
CA TYR A 130 8.01 13.65 -2.66
C TYR A 130 8.23 12.87 -3.95
N LEU A 131 9.43 12.91 -4.51
CA LEU A 131 9.78 12.08 -5.67
C LEU A 131 9.73 10.59 -5.35
N TYR A 132 10.22 10.18 -4.19
CA TYR A 132 10.17 8.80 -3.76
C TYR A 132 8.73 8.30 -3.64
N LEU A 133 7.85 9.06 -2.99
CA LEU A 133 6.42 8.74 -2.88
C LEU A 133 5.72 8.67 -4.23
N SER A 134 5.95 9.67 -5.07
CA SER A 134 5.34 9.74 -6.40
C SER A 134 5.84 8.60 -7.28
N GLY A 135 7.14 8.32 -7.24
CA GLY A 135 7.76 7.18 -7.94
C GLY A 135 7.21 5.84 -7.44
N ALA A 136 7.09 5.66 -6.12
CA ALA A 136 6.50 4.46 -5.54
C ALA A 136 5.03 4.27 -5.97
N ALA A 137 4.26 5.35 -6.09
CA ALA A 137 2.89 5.30 -6.60
C ALA A 137 2.85 4.88 -8.06
N VAL A 138 3.72 5.44 -8.92
CA VAL A 138 3.83 5.04 -10.33
C VAL A 138 4.23 3.56 -10.45
N VAL A 139 5.22 3.12 -9.67
CA VAL A 139 5.62 1.71 -9.61
C VAL A 139 4.46 0.84 -9.16
N GLY A 140 3.69 1.28 -8.16
CA GLY A 140 2.46 0.61 -7.69
C GLY A 140 1.43 0.44 -8.81
N VAL A 141 1.20 1.46 -9.64
CA VAL A 141 0.33 1.40 -10.83
C VAL A 141 0.83 0.34 -11.79
N VAL A 142 2.11 0.40 -12.17
CA VAL A 142 2.72 -0.50 -13.15
C VAL A 142 2.64 -1.95 -12.68
N ILE A 143 2.99 -2.19 -11.42
CA ILE A 143 2.92 -3.53 -10.81
C ILE A 143 1.47 -4.05 -10.79
N ASN A 144 0.50 -3.19 -10.47
CA ASN A 144 -0.91 -3.58 -10.48
C ASN A 144 -1.46 -3.86 -11.90
N LEU A 145 -0.93 -3.21 -12.93
CA LEU A 145 -1.26 -3.50 -14.33
C LEU A 145 -0.68 -4.84 -14.80
N LEU A 146 0.53 -5.18 -14.33
CA LEU A 146 1.26 -6.40 -14.71
C LEU A 146 0.83 -7.65 -13.93
N VAL A 147 -0.19 -7.55 -13.08
CA VAL A 147 -0.72 -8.71 -12.34
C VAL A 147 -1.19 -9.80 -13.30
N TYR A 148 -0.48 -10.93 -13.29
CA TYR A 148 -0.85 -12.11 -14.06
C TYR A 148 -2.04 -12.81 -13.41
N ARG A 149 -3.28 -12.47 -13.80
CA ARG A 149 -4.45 -13.29 -13.47
C ARG A 149 -4.36 -14.58 -14.28
N ARG A 150 -3.93 -15.69 -13.65
CA ARG A 150 -4.17 -17.05 -14.16
C ARG A 150 -5.68 -17.22 -14.24
N ASN A 151 -6.24 -16.97 -15.43
CA ASN A 151 -7.66 -16.99 -15.71
C ASN A 151 -8.20 -18.41 -15.50
N LYS A 152 -8.58 -18.73 -14.27
CA LYS A 152 -9.30 -19.94 -13.90
C LYS A 152 -10.79 -19.58 -13.83
N GLY A 153 -11.36 -19.23 -14.98
CA GLY A 153 -12.77 -18.83 -15.10
C GLY A 153 -13.45 -19.36 -16.37
N ARG A 154 -12.76 -20.18 -17.17
CA ARG A 154 -13.35 -20.75 -18.39
C ARG A 154 -12.83 -22.16 -18.68
N LYS A 155 -12.81 -23.00 -17.66
CA LYS A 155 -12.69 -24.46 -17.82
C LYS A 155 -13.71 -25.22 -16.97
N ASP A 156 -14.22 -24.61 -15.91
CA ASP A 156 -15.10 -25.30 -14.97
C ASP A 156 -16.59 -25.25 -15.41
N GLY A 157 -16.99 -24.25 -16.20
CA GLY A 157 -18.35 -24.18 -16.79
C GLY A 157 -18.57 -25.06 -18.02
N ALA A 158 -17.51 -25.29 -18.82
CA ALA A 158 -17.59 -26.13 -20.02
C ALA A 158 -17.46 -27.63 -19.71
N ALA A 159 -16.88 -27.99 -18.55
CA ALA A 159 -16.82 -29.37 -18.09
C ALA A 159 -18.19 -29.85 -17.58
N ASN A 160 -18.96 -28.96 -16.93
CA ASN A 160 -20.29 -29.30 -16.41
C ASN A 160 -21.34 -29.44 -17.53
N GLU A 161 -21.31 -28.59 -18.56
CA GLU A 161 -22.23 -28.74 -19.71
C GLU A 161 -21.96 -30.00 -20.55
N ALA A 162 -20.71 -30.48 -20.61
CA ALA A 162 -20.36 -31.70 -21.34
C ALA A 162 -20.73 -32.99 -20.59
N GLU A 163 -20.89 -32.93 -19.27
CA GLU A 163 -21.30 -34.07 -18.43
C GLU A 163 -22.84 -34.18 -18.34
N ILE A 164 -23.56 -33.05 -18.44
CA ILE A 164 -25.04 -33.03 -18.46
C ILE A 164 -25.61 -33.43 -19.84
N ALA A 165 -24.81 -33.33 -20.90
CA ALA A 165 -25.20 -33.68 -22.26
C ALA A 165 -24.88 -35.14 -22.66
N LYS A 166 -24.57 -36.02 -21.70
CA LYS A 166 -24.19 -37.41 -21.92
C LYS A 166 -25.09 -38.36 -21.14
#